data_AF-A0A6I1R014-F1
#
_entry.id   AF-A0A6I1R014-F1
#
_cell.length_a   1.000
_cell.length_b   1.000
_cell.length_c   1.000
_cell.angle_alpha   90.00
_cell.angle_beta   90.00
_cell.angle_gamma   90.00
#
_symmetry.space_group_name_H-M   'P 1'
#
loop_
_entity.id
_entity.type
_entity.pdbx_description
1 polymer ?
#
loop_
_entity_poly.entity_id
_entity_poly.type
_entity_poly.pdbx_seq_one_letter_code
_entity_poly.pdbx_strand_id
1 'polypeptide(L)' 'MTLHQFNIFTAIAKHKNLTRASEELHITQPCVSQQMRLLQEYYGAKLYDRSPDH' A
#
# COMPACT_ATOMS: atom_id res chain seq x y z
N MET A 1 2.15 12.36 5.36
CA MET A 1 1.47 11.26 6.07
C MET A 1 0.04 11.69 6.44
N THR A 2 -0.97 10.90 6.06
CA THR A 2 -2.39 11.12 6.44
C THR A 2 -2.98 9.86 7.06
N LEU A 3 -4.11 9.98 7.78
CA LEU A 3 -4.82 8.81 8.33
C LEU A 3 -5.23 7.81 7.24
N HIS A 4 -5.60 8.30 6.06
CA HIS A 4 -5.91 7.47 4.90
C HIS A 4 -4.69 6.66 4.42
N GLN A 5 -3.51 7.28 4.35
CA GLN A 5 -2.26 6.58 4.02
C GLN A 5 -1.90 5.51 5.05
N PHE A 6 -2.19 5.76 6.34
CA PHE A 6 -1.98 4.77 7.39
C PHE A 6 -2.92 3.56 7.28
N ASN A 7 -4.19 3.80 6.93
CA ASN A 7 -5.16 2.72 6.65
C ASN A 7 -4.75 1.90 5.43
N ILE A 8 -4.29 2.56 4.36
CA ILE A 8 -3.74 1.89 3.17
C ILE A 8 -2.56 1.01 3.54
N PHE A 9 -1.58 1.56 4.27
CA PHE A 9 -0.41 0.81 4.71
C PHE A 9 -0.79 -0.43 5.54
N THR A 10 -1.70 -0.26 6.50
CA THR A 10 -2.18 -1.35 7.36
C THR A 10 -2.91 -2.44 6.57
N ALA A 11 -3.75 -2.07 5.60
CA ALA A 11 -4.44 -3.02 4.74
C ALA A 11 -3.45 -3.81 3.86
N ILE A 12 -2.45 -3.14 3.28
CA ILE A 12 -1.40 -3.81 2.50
C ILE A 12 -0.61 -4.77 3.38
N ALA A 13 -0.21 -4.36 4.59
CA ALA A 13 0.52 -5.20 5.52
C ALA A 13 -0.29 -6.43 5.97
N LYS A 14 -1.59 -6.26 6.19
CA LYS A 14 -2.54 -7.33 6.54
C LYS A 14 -2.68 -8.37 5.43
N HIS A 15 -2.83 -7.93 4.18
CA HIS A 15 -3.10 -8.82 3.05
C HIS A 15 -1.86 -9.32 2.33
N LYS A 16 -0.73 -8.60 2.45
CA LYS A 16 0.48 -8.77 1.64
C LYS A 16 0.21 -8.79 0.13
N ASN A 17 -0.91 -8.19 -0.29
CA ASN A 17 -1.39 -8.22 -1.67
C ASN A 17 -2.14 -6.91 -1.96
N LEU A 18 -1.68 -6.18 -2.99
CA LEU A 18 -2.25 -4.87 -3.36
C LEU A 18 -3.69 -4.98 -3.87
N THR A 19 -4.03 -6.06 -4.57
CA THR A 19 -5.39 -6.31 -5.07
C THR A 19 -6.35 -6.52 -3.91
N ARG A 20 -6.03 -7.43 -2.99
CA ARG A 20 -6.87 -7.68 -1.80
C ARG A 20 -7.00 -6.46 -0.89
N ALA A 21 -5.93 -5.68 -0.73
CA ALA A 21 -5.99 -4.42 0.03
C ALA A 21 -6.92 -3.40 -0.65
N SER A 22 -6.91 -3.33 -1.99
CA SER A 22 -7.78 -2.43 -2.75
C SER A 22 -9.26 -2.83 -2.64
N GLU A 23 -9.55 -4.14 -2.62
CA GLU A 23 -10.89 -4.70 -2.39
C GLU A 23 -11.40 -4.36 -0.99
N GLU A 24 -10.61 -4.58 0.07
CA GLU A 24 -11.00 -4.22 1.45
C GLU A 24 -11.31 -2.72 1.60
N LEU A 25 -10.49 -1.89 0.97
CA LEU A 25 -10.60 -0.43 1.06
C LEU A 25 -11.60 0.17 0.06
N HIS A 26 -12.23 -0.65 -0.79
CA HIS A 26 -13.17 -0.22 -1.82
C HIS A 26 -12.61 0.90 -2.73
N ILE A 27 -11.32 0.81 -3.06
CA ILE A 27 -10.62 1.73 -3.96
C ILE A 27 -9.86 0.95 -5.03
N THR A 28 -9.40 1.63 -6.08
CA THR A 28 -8.69 0.95 -7.16
C THR A 28 -7.25 0.60 -6.75
N GLN A 29 -6.74 -0.53 -7.25
CA GLN A 29 -5.35 -0.96 -7.02
C GLN A 29 -4.30 0.11 -7.44
N PRO A 30 -4.46 0.87 -8.55
CA PRO A 30 -3.56 1.97 -8.87
C PRO A 30 -3.53 3.08 -7.79
N CYS A 31 -4.67 3.40 -7.18
CA CYS A 31 -4.75 4.37 -6.09
C CYS A 31 -3.95 3.90 -4.87
N VAL A 32 -4.14 2.64 -4.45
CA VAL A 32 -3.37 2.00 -3.36
C VAL A 32 -1.88 2.06 -3.65
N SER A 33 -1.46 1.67 -4.87
CA SER A 33 -0.05 1.69 -5.27
C SER A 33 0.54 3.10 -5.27
N GLN A 34 -0.22 4.10 -5.70
CA GLN A 34 0.22 5.49 -5.71
C GLN A 34 0.39 6.03 -4.29
N GLN A 35 -0.57 5.79 -3.40
CA GLN A 35 -0.51 6.23 -2.00
C GLN A 35 0.67 5.58 -1.26
N MET A 36 0.92 4.29 -1.49
CA MET A 36 2.08 3.61 -0.93
C MET A 36 3.40 4.19 -1.47
N ARG A 37 3.47 4.54 -2.75
CA ARG A 37 4.65 5.21 -3.33
C ARG A 37 4.93 6.54 -2.66
N LEU A 38 3.91 7.40 -2.52
CA LEU A 38 4.04 8.69 -1.84
C LEU A 38 4.47 8.52 -0.38
N LEU A 39 4.01 7.45 0.28
CA LEU A 39 4.41 7.11 1.63
C LEU A 39 5.90 6.80 1.73
N GLN A 40 6.41 5.97 0.81
CA GLN A 40 7.83 5.62 0.73
C GLN A 40 8.70 6.84 0.45
N GLU A 41 8.27 7.71 -0.46
CA GLU A 41 8.96 8.97 -0.78
C GLU A 41 9.00 9.90 0.44
N TYR A 42 7.89 10.02 1.18
CA TYR A 42 7.81 10.85 2.39
C TYR A 42 8.76 10.39 3.50
N TYR A 43 8.91 9.08 3.70
CA TYR A 43 9.81 8.52 4.72
C TYR A 43 11.24 8.26 4.20
N GLY A 44 11.48 8.43 2.90
CA GLY A 44 12.76 8.09 2.28
C GLY A 44 13.13 6.61 2.40
N ALA A 45 12.14 5.73 2.55
CA ALA A 45 12.33 4.31 2.83
C ALA A 45 11.42 3.43 1.97
N LYS A 46 11.92 2.26 1.57
CA LYS A 46 11.06 1.22 0.98
C LYS A 46 10.23 0.59 2.11
N LEU A 47 8.92 0.61 1.94
CA LEU A 47 7.96 0.10 2.93
C LEU A 47 7.42 -1.28 2.55
N TYR A 48 7.62 -1.68 1.30
CA TYR A 48 7.34 -3.03 0.82
C TYR A 48 8.27 -3.36 -0.34
N ASP A 49 8.63 -4.63 -0.47
CA ASP A 49 9.31 -5.14 -1.65
C ASP A 49 8.31 -5.90 -2.53
N ARG A 50 8.37 -5.64 -3.84
CA ARG A 50 7.71 -6.51 -4.83
C ARG A 50 8.63 -7.69 -5.08
N SER A 51 8.64 -8.64 -4.15
CA SER A 51 9.18 -9.96 -4.46
C SER A 51 8.20 -10.61 -5.44
N PRO A 52 8.63 -11.02 -6.64
CA PRO A 52 7.83 -11.98 -7.39
C PRO A 52 7.76 -13.23 -6.50
N ASP A 53 6.54 -13.59 -6.08
CA ASP A 53 6.27 -14.86 -5.40
C ASP A 53 7.02 -15.96 -6.17
N HIS A 54 7.93 -16.67 -5.48
CA HIS A 54 8.51 -17.93 -5.96
C HIS A 54 7.63 -19.07 -5.48
#